data_AF-A0A382XSG5-F1
#
_entry.id   AF-A0A382XSG5-F1
#
_cell.length_a   1.000
_cell.length_b   1.000
_cell.length_c   1.000
_cell.angle_alpha   90.00
_cell.angle_beta   90.00
_cell.angle_gamma   90.00
#
_symmetry.space_group_name_H-M   'P 1'
#
loop_
_entity.id
_entity.type
_entity.pdbx_description
1 polymer ?
#
loop_
_entity_poly.entity_id
_entity_poly.type
_entity_poly.pdbx_seq_one_letter_code
_entity_poly.pdbx_strand_id
1 'polypeptide(L)'
;VSGVIERGPTSLTVTSAGFLGALVLTSVLSSQPWIAFTGLTVRGAGAITYGLCLGLLHAVYRLGRRQSLEPIVLAFCGAHGVVTAYALLQAYESDPFTWGAGILYVGPVFSTLGNPNFSSGYLGLTLPLLVWLAFSSKNYLGIRVAAGAGIGASVVALNYLNSFQGDVSALMAIAVLGHWVWLRGRSSRLAAVAIALPVIVVVSVVPLTVDSPPFGLLVGLVVITATTSGLGSWWDRRNLDSGEAVRQVPRPARVVASLVRRRPWIRP
;
A
#
# COMPACT_ATOMS: atom_id res chain seq x y z
N VAL A 1 34.39 -6.32 -2.81
CA VAL A 1 33.19 -7.03 -2.29
C VAL A 1 32.68 -7.94 -3.39
N SER A 2 32.90 -9.24 -3.27
CA SER A 2 32.65 -10.22 -4.33
C SER A 2 31.16 -10.34 -4.66
N GLY A 3 30.84 -10.24 -5.96
CA GLY A 3 29.49 -10.27 -6.53
C GLY A 3 28.79 -11.62 -6.41
N VAL A 4 28.34 -11.97 -5.21
CA VAL A 4 27.32 -13.02 -5.05
C VAL A 4 26.00 -12.44 -5.52
N ILE A 5 25.56 -12.86 -6.71
CA ILE A 5 24.21 -12.59 -7.20
C ILE A 5 23.25 -13.42 -6.35
N GLU A 6 22.74 -12.83 -5.27
CA GLU A 6 21.62 -13.42 -4.55
C GLU A 6 20.42 -13.49 -5.50
N ARG A 7 20.04 -14.71 -5.88
CA ARG A 7 18.81 -14.96 -6.62
C ARG A 7 17.62 -14.62 -5.71
N GLY A 8 16.65 -13.89 -6.26
CA GLY A 8 15.37 -13.66 -5.59
C GLY A 8 14.55 -14.94 -5.45
N PRO A 9 13.40 -14.89 -4.77
CA PRO A 9 12.47 -16.02 -4.70
C PRO A 9 12.08 -16.46 -6.12
N THR A 10 12.04 -17.77 -6.36
CA THR A 10 11.63 -18.33 -7.67
C THR A 10 10.27 -17.82 -8.10
N SER A 11 9.32 -17.66 -7.16
CA SER A 11 7.99 -17.11 -7.45
C SER A 11 8.07 -15.70 -8.03
N LEU A 12 8.85 -14.80 -7.43
CA LEU A 12 9.03 -13.44 -7.95
C LEU A 12 9.59 -13.47 -9.37
N THR A 13 10.61 -14.28 -9.64
CA THR A 13 11.21 -14.41 -10.97
C THR A 13 10.22 -14.97 -12.00
N VAL A 14 9.48 -16.03 -11.67
CA VAL A 14 8.49 -16.65 -12.56
C VAL A 14 7.36 -15.68 -12.88
N THR A 15 6.79 -15.01 -11.87
CA THR A 15 5.75 -14.00 -12.07
C THR A 15 6.25 -12.81 -12.89
N SER A 16 7.49 -12.36 -12.66
CA SER A 16 8.12 -11.29 -13.43
C SER A 16 8.28 -11.67 -14.90
N ALA A 17 8.76 -12.88 -15.18
CA ALA A 17 8.93 -13.39 -16.54
C ALA A 17 7.58 -13.57 -17.25
N GLY A 18 6.57 -14.11 -16.55
CA GLY A 18 5.21 -14.23 -17.07
C GLY A 18 4.60 -12.88 -17.40
N PHE A 19 4.77 -11.89 -16.52
CA PHE A 19 4.29 -10.52 -16.74
C PHE A 19 4.98 -9.86 -17.95
N LEU A 20 6.30 -9.96 -18.07
CA LEU A 20 7.03 -9.47 -19.26
C LEU A 20 6.58 -10.17 -20.54
N GLY A 21 6.39 -11.49 -20.50
CA GLY A 21 5.84 -12.25 -21.63
C GLY A 21 4.46 -11.76 -22.03
N ALA A 22 3.58 -11.49 -21.07
CA ALA A 22 2.26 -10.93 -21.32
C ALA A 22 2.32 -9.52 -21.93
N LEU A 23 3.24 -8.66 -21.46
CA LEU A 23 3.45 -7.33 -22.05
C LEU A 23 3.91 -7.43 -23.51
N VAL A 24 4.88 -8.29 -23.80
CA VAL A 24 5.36 -8.53 -25.18
C VAL A 24 4.24 -9.06 -26.06
N LEU A 25 3.51 -10.07 -25.59
CA LEU A 25 2.38 -10.64 -26.33
C LEU A 25 1.31 -9.57 -26.62
N THR A 26 0.97 -8.76 -25.62
CA THR A 26 0.00 -7.67 -25.76
C THR A 26 0.49 -6.61 -26.75
N SER A 27 1.78 -6.26 -26.74
CA SER A 27 2.35 -5.32 -27.72
C SER A 27 2.33 -5.87 -29.14
N VAL A 28 2.67 -7.14 -29.34
CA VAL A 28 2.74 -7.76 -30.68
C VAL A 28 1.36 -8.00 -31.28
N LEU A 29 0.40 -8.46 -30.46
CA LEU A 29 -0.96 -8.77 -30.92
C LEU A 29 -1.88 -7.55 -30.96
N SER A 30 -1.44 -6.39 -30.47
CA SER A 30 -2.24 -5.16 -30.50
C SER A 30 -2.44 -4.66 -31.93
N SER A 31 -3.63 -4.10 -32.21
CA SER A 31 -3.88 -3.34 -33.43
C SER A 31 -3.03 -2.07 -33.53
N GLN A 32 -2.44 -1.62 -32.41
CA GLN A 32 -1.54 -0.47 -32.34
C GLN A 32 -0.25 -0.84 -31.59
N PRO A 33 0.65 -1.65 -32.19
CA PRO A 33 1.81 -2.22 -31.49
C PRO A 33 2.73 -1.17 -30.86
N TRP A 34 2.97 -0.06 -31.56
CA TRP A 34 3.83 1.00 -31.07
C TRP A 34 3.26 1.68 -29.83
N ILE A 35 1.95 1.96 -29.83
CA ILE A 35 1.25 2.56 -28.69
C ILE A 35 1.20 1.59 -27.52
N ALA A 36 0.96 0.29 -27.76
CA ALA A 36 1.01 -0.72 -26.70
C ALA A 36 2.42 -0.88 -26.10
N PHE A 37 3.46 -0.66 -26.89
CA PHE A 37 4.85 -0.77 -26.45
C PHE A 37 5.33 0.47 -25.68
N THR A 38 5.14 1.68 -26.23
CA THR A 38 5.64 2.94 -25.66
C THR A 38 4.65 3.64 -24.74
N GLY A 39 3.35 3.37 -24.90
CA GLY A 39 2.27 4.09 -24.25
C GLY A 39 1.78 5.29 -25.07
N LEU A 40 0.56 5.75 -24.76
CA LEU A 40 0.00 6.99 -25.30
C LEU A 40 0.75 8.22 -24.75
N THR A 41 0.92 9.26 -25.56
CA THR A 41 1.69 10.49 -25.24
C THR A 41 1.30 11.17 -23.92
N VAL A 42 0.04 11.09 -23.51
CA VAL A 42 -0.46 11.74 -22.27
C VAL A 42 -0.48 10.80 -21.06
N ARG A 43 -0.48 9.48 -21.28
CA ARG A 43 -0.59 8.48 -20.19
C ARG A 43 0.71 7.76 -19.88
N GLY A 44 1.61 7.64 -20.87
CA GLY A 44 2.90 6.96 -20.73
C GLY A 44 2.82 5.49 -20.32
N ALA A 45 1.64 4.86 -20.40
CA ALA A 45 1.40 3.51 -19.90
C ALA A 45 1.55 2.46 -21.03
N GLY A 46 2.80 2.12 -21.36
CA GLY A 46 3.14 1.06 -22.31
C GLY A 46 4.01 -0.04 -21.68
N ALA A 47 4.32 -1.08 -22.46
CA ALA A 47 5.18 -2.19 -22.04
C ALA A 47 6.54 -1.73 -21.49
N ILE A 48 7.16 -0.68 -22.06
CA ILE A 48 8.42 -0.12 -21.55
C ILE A 48 8.25 0.35 -20.10
N THR A 49 7.24 1.17 -19.83
CA THR A 49 6.98 1.74 -18.50
C THR A 49 6.74 0.64 -17.47
N TYR A 50 5.90 -0.35 -17.80
CA TYR A 50 5.67 -1.48 -16.90
C TYR A 50 6.92 -2.35 -16.70
N GLY A 51 7.75 -2.53 -17.73
CA GLY A 51 9.05 -3.20 -17.62
C GLY A 51 10.02 -2.44 -16.71
N LEU A 52 10.04 -1.11 -16.77
CA LEU A 52 10.82 -0.27 -15.86
C LEU A 52 10.29 -0.35 -14.42
N CYS A 53 8.97 -0.34 -14.23
CA CYS A 53 8.35 -0.57 -12.92
C CYS A 53 8.74 -1.94 -12.34
N LEU A 54 8.83 -2.97 -13.16
CA LEU A 54 9.32 -4.28 -12.76
C LEU A 54 10.80 -4.23 -12.36
N GLY A 55 11.64 -3.55 -13.14
CA GLY A 55 13.03 -3.29 -12.78
C GLY A 55 13.17 -2.59 -11.42
N LEU A 56 12.35 -1.57 -11.19
CA LEU A 56 12.27 -0.85 -9.91
C LEU A 56 11.84 -1.78 -8.77
N LEU A 57 10.83 -2.62 -8.97
CA LEU A 57 10.40 -3.63 -7.99
C LEU A 57 11.57 -4.52 -7.58
N HIS A 58 12.33 -5.05 -8.54
CA HIS A 58 13.49 -5.90 -8.26
C HIS A 58 14.61 -5.13 -7.54
N ALA A 59 14.85 -3.88 -7.92
CA ALA A 59 15.85 -3.03 -7.26
C ALA A 59 15.48 -2.78 -5.79
N VAL A 60 14.24 -2.35 -5.53
CA VAL A 60 13.72 -2.09 -4.18
C VAL A 60 13.69 -3.37 -3.35
N TYR A 61 13.26 -4.50 -3.93
CA TYR A 61 13.24 -5.80 -3.27
C TYR A 61 14.65 -6.22 -2.81
N ARG A 62 15.65 -6.11 -3.68
CA ARG A 62 17.05 -6.46 -3.35
C ARG A 62 17.63 -5.52 -2.29
N LEU A 63 17.34 -4.23 -2.38
CA LEU A 63 17.82 -3.26 -1.40
C LEU A 63 17.16 -3.48 -0.03
N GLY A 64 15.85 -3.71 -0.01
CA GLY A 64 15.06 -3.97 1.19
C GLY A 64 15.40 -5.28 1.91
N ARG A 65 16.06 -6.22 1.24
CA ARG A 65 16.64 -7.40 1.91
C ARG A 65 17.86 -7.06 2.76
N ARG A 66 18.52 -5.94 2.50
CA ARG A 66 19.77 -5.52 3.16
C ARG A 66 19.56 -4.34 4.11
N GLN A 67 18.52 -3.54 3.89
CA GLN A 67 18.24 -2.33 4.63
C GLN A 67 16.76 -2.25 5.01
N SER A 68 16.44 -1.49 6.06
CA SER A 68 15.05 -1.24 6.43
C SER A 68 14.34 -0.44 5.34
N LEU A 69 13.15 -0.87 4.95
CA LEU A 69 12.26 -0.13 4.04
C LEU A 69 11.35 0.87 4.78
N GLU A 70 11.44 0.94 6.11
CA GLU A 70 10.56 1.78 6.93
C GLU A 70 10.60 3.27 6.53
N PRO A 71 11.75 3.91 6.26
CA PRO A 71 11.75 5.31 5.82
C PRO A 71 11.01 5.54 4.50
N ILE A 72 11.11 4.58 3.58
CA ILE A 72 10.42 4.64 2.28
C ILE A 72 8.91 4.52 2.49
N VAL A 73 8.48 3.57 3.33
CA VAL A 73 7.06 3.41 3.69
C VAL A 73 6.52 4.67 4.36
N LEU A 74 7.26 5.27 5.30
CA LEU A 74 6.86 6.51 5.96
C LEU A 74 6.79 7.69 4.97
N ALA A 75 7.71 7.79 4.01
CA ALA A 75 7.63 8.78 2.94
C ALA A 75 6.37 8.61 2.09
N PHE A 76 6.02 7.38 1.70
CA PHE A 76 4.76 7.11 0.99
C PHE A 76 3.54 7.47 1.83
N CYS A 77 3.51 7.11 3.12
CA CYS A 77 2.42 7.48 4.03
C CYS A 77 2.30 9.00 4.23
N GLY A 78 3.43 9.71 4.31
CA GLY A 78 3.46 11.18 4.40
C GLY A 78 2.91 11.84 3.15
N ALA A 79 3.38 11.41 1.97
CA ALA A 79 2.87 11.89 0.69
C ALA A 79 1.38 11.50 0.48
N HIS A 80 0.95 10.32 0.94
CA HIS A 80 -0.46 9.93 0.99
C HIS A 80 -1.29 10.93 1.80
N GLY A 81 -0.82 11.30 3.00
CA GLY A 81 -1.47 12.32 3.82
C GLY A 81 -1.62 13.66 3.09
N VAL A 82 -0.58 14.12 2.38
CA VAL A 82 -0.62 15.37 1.60
C VAL A 82 -1.63 15.28 0.45
N VAL A 83 -1.60 14.20 -0.33
CA VAL A 83 -2.51 14.00 -1.47
C VAL A 83 -3.96 13.91 -0.99
N THR A 84 -4.23 13.17 0.08
CA THR A 84 -5.55 13.05 0.71
C THR A 84 -6.02 14.41 1.23
N ALA A 85 -5.19 15.13 1.98
CA ALA A 85 -5.56 16.43 2.54
C ALA A 85 -5.92 17.43 1.43
N TYR A 86 -5.11 17.50 0.37
CA TYR A 86 -5.38 18.42 -0.72
C TYR A 86 -6.61 18.01 -1.54
N ALA A 87 -6.83 16.70 -1.76
CA ALA A 87 -8.05 16.22 -2.40
C ALA A 87 -9.31 16.60 -1.59
N LEU A 88 -9.25 16.50 -0.26
CA LEU A 88 -10.37 16.89 0.61
C LEU A 88 -10.59 18.41 0.65
N LEU A 89 -9.53 19.23 0.62
CA LEU A 89 -9.66 20.68 0.49
C LEU A 89 -10.43 21.06 -0.78
N GLN A 90 -10.09 20.43 -1.91
CA GLN A 90 -10.81 20.64 -3.16
C GLN A 90 -12.25 20.11 -3.10
N ALA A 91 -12.45 18.93 -2.52
CA ALA A 91 -13.76 18.29 -2.40
C ALA A 91 -14.78 19.11 -1.59
N TYR A 92 -14.31 19.84 -0.57
CA TYR A 92 -15.12 20.73 0.27
C TYR A 92 -14.98 22.20 -0.12
N GLU A 93 -14.72 22.49 -1.39
CA GLU A 93 -14.74 23.84 -1.99
C GLU A 93 -13.80 24.84 -1.29
N SER A 94 -12.75 24.33 -0.64
CA SER A 94 -11.74 25.10 0.10
C SER A 94 -10.40 25.14 -0.63
N ASP A 95 -10.41 25.01 -1.96
CA ASP A 95 -9.19 25.07 -2.77
C ASP A 95 -8.63 26.50 -2.79
N PRO A 96 -7.40 26.75 -2.30
CA PRO A 96 -6.79 28.07 -2.35
C PRO A 96 -6.40 28.50 -3.77
N PHE A 97 -6.46 27.60 -4.76
CA PHE A 97 -6.08 27.87 -6.14
C PHE A 97 -7.28 27.87 -7.08
N THR A 98 -7.34 28.88 -7.96
CA THR A 98 -8.27 28.88 -9.09
C THR A 98 -7.60 28.20 -10.28
N TRP A 99 -8.05 27.00 -10.60
CA TRP A 99 -7.56 26.27 -11.76
C TRP A 99 -8.24 26.75 -13.04
N GLY A 100 -7.46 27.01 -14.09
CA GLY A 100 -8.00 27.40 -15.40
C GLY A 100 -8.76 26.23 -16.05
N ALA A 101 -9.86 26.53 -16.74
CA ALA A 101 -10.56 25.55 -17.55
C ALA A 101 -9.64 25.07 -18.69
N GLY A 102 -9.41 23.75 -18.79
CA GLY A 102 -8.50 23.19 -19.79
C GLY A 102 -8.59 21.67 -19.90
N ILE A 103 -7.98 21.13 -20.96
CA ILE A 103 -8.03 19.72 -21.42
C ILE A 103 -7.50 18.71 -20.38
N LEU A 104 -6.80 19.18 -19.35
CA LEU A 104 -6.29 18.36 -18.25
C LEU A 104 -7.30 18.21 -17.10
N TYR A 105 -8.27 19.13 -16.97
CA TYR A 105 -9.22 19.16 -15.87
C TYR A 105 -10.40 18.21 -16.14
N VAL A 106 -10.26 16.94 -15.73
CA VAL A 106 -11.23 15.87 -16.09
C VAL A 106 -12.13 15.44 -14.92
N GLY A 107 -12.32 16.27 -13.90
CA GLY A 107 -13.18 15.93 -12.76
C GLY A 107 -13.24 17.02 -11.69
N PRO A 108 -14.08 16.83 -10.65
CA PRO A 108 -14.29 17.82 -9.60
C PRO A 108 -13.05 18.03 -8.72
N VAL A 109 -12.17 17.01 -8.60
CA VAL A 109 -10.95 17.05 -7.78
C VAL A 109 -9.75 16.66 -8.65
N PHE A 110 -8.78 17.56 -8.77
CA PHE A 110 -7.57 17.38 -9.60
C PHE A 110 -6.35 16.97 -8.77
N SER A 111 -6.34 17.38 -7.48
CA SER A 111 -5.35 17.11 -6.45
C SER A 111 -3.90 17.46 -6.88
N THR A 112 -2.87 17.04 -6.15
CA THR A 112 -1.47 17.43 -6.40
C THR A 112 -0.84 16.67 -7.58
N LEU A 113 -1.48 15.61 -8.07
CA LEU A 113 -1.01 14.82 -9.22
C LEU A 113 -1.61 15.27 -10.55
N GLY A 114 -2.46 16.28 -10.52
CA GLY A 114 -3.05 16.85 -11.71
C GLY A 114 -3.83 15.87 -12.58
N ASN A 115 -4.50 14.91 -11.94
CA ASN A 115 -5.52 14.09 -12.55
C ASN A 115 -6.26 13.30 -11.46
N PRO A 116 -7.61 13.30 -11.43
CA PRO A 116 -8.37 12.52 -10.45
C PRO A 116 -8.01 11.03 -10.47
N ASN A 117 -7.79 10.45 -11.65
CA ASN A 117 -7.42 9.04 -11.75
C ASN A 117 -6.03 8.78 -11.15
N PHE A 118 -5.04 9.62 -11.45
CA PHE A 118 -3.69 9.44 -10.90
C PHE A 118 -3.66 9.60 -9.39
N SER A 119 -4.33 10.61 -8.85
CA SER A 119 -4.49 10.77 -7.40
C SER A 119 -5.21 9.59 -6.77
N SER A 120 -6.30 9.13 -7.36
CA SER A 120 -7.04 7.97 -6.86
C SER A 120 -6.20 6.70 -6.87
N GLY A 121 -5.48 6.45 -7.98
CA GLY A 121 -4.56 5.32 -8.10
C GLY A 121 -3.42 5.38 -7.08
N TYR A 122 -2.86 6.56 -6.84
CA TYR A 122 -1.83 6.76 -5.82
C TYR A 122 -2.36 6.49 -4.41
N LEU A 123 -3.52 7.06 -4.05
CA LEU A 123 -4.15 6.84 -2.75
C LEU A 123 -4.50 5.37 -2.54
N GLY A 124 -5.12 4.72 -3.53
CA GLY A 124 -5.47 3.30 -3.46
C GLY A 124 -4.25 2.38 -3.34
N LEU A 125 -3.16 2.64 -4.07
CA LEU A 125 -1.91 1.87 -3.96
C LEU A 125 -1.17 2.06 -2.63
N THR A 126 -1.30 3.22 -1.99
CA THR A 126 -0.60 3.55 -0.74
C THR A 126 -1.45 3.34 0.51
N LEU A 127 -2.78 3.19 0.39
CA LEU A 127 -3.67 2.87 1.50
C LEU A 127 -3.29 1.59 2.27
N PRO A 128 -2.85 0.48 1.63
CA PRO A 128 -2.38 -0.70 2.35
C PRO A 128 -1.16 -0.42 3.24
N LEU A 129 -0.28 0.52 2.83
CA LEU A 129 0.86 0.94 3.65
C LEU A 129 0.40 1.74 4.86
N LEU A 130 -0.62 2.59 4.69
CA LEU A 130 -1.21 3.35 5.79
C LEU A 130 -1.92 2.42 6.80
N VAL A 131 -2.61 1.40 6.31
CA VAL A 131 -3.19 0.33 7.15
C VAL A 131 -2.10 -0.46 7.87
N TRP A 132 -1.00 -0.80 7.20
CA TRP A 132 0.15 -1.42 7.86
C TRP A 132 0.69 -0.51 8.97
N LEU A 133 0.80 0.79 8.72
CA LEU A 133 1.26 1.76 9.71
C LEU A 133 0.32 1.81 10.93
N ALA A 134 -1.00 1.79 10.71
CA ALA A 134 -2.01 1.80 11.76
C ALA A 134 -2.04 0.51 12.61
N PHE A 135 -1.95 -0.66 11.98
CA PHE A 135 -2.21 -1.94 12.67
C PHE A 135 -0.97 -2.80 12.92
N SER A 136 -0.01 -2.81 12.00
CA SER A 136 1.11 -3.77 12.02
C SER A 136 2.47 -3.17 12.37
N SER A 137 2.59 -1.84 12.37
CA SER A 137 3.85 -1.18 12.70
C SER A 137 4.13 -1.20 14.20
N LYS A 138 5.42 -1.05 14.55
CA LYS A 138 5.88 -0.88 15.93
C LYS A 138 5.97 0.59 16.36
N ASN A 139 5.41 1.49 15.56
CA ASN A 139 5.45 2.92 15.83
C ASN A 139 4.61 3.28 17.07
N TYR A 140 4.88 4.46 17.62
CA TYR A 140 4.17 4.94 18.80
C TYR A 140 2.68 5.19 18.50
N LEU A 141 1.86 5.14 19.54
CA LEU A 141 0.40 5.17 19.45
C LEU A 141 -0.12 6.35 18.61
N GLY A 142 0.45 7.54 18.79
CA GLY A 142 0.05 8.73 18.03
C GLY A 142 0.16 8.56 16.52
N ILE A 143 1.27 7.99 16.00
CA ILE A 143 1.39 7.69 14.56
C ILE A 143 0.35 6.67 14.12
N ARG A 144 0.12 5.62 14.90
CA ARG A 144 -0.85 4.57 14.55
C ARG A 144 -2.27 5.12 14.48
N VAL A 145 -2.64 5.98 15.43
CA VAL A 145 -3.95 6.65 15.47
C VAL A 145 -4.08 7.66 14.32
N ALA A 146 -3.04 8.44 14.03
CA ALA A 146 -3.02 9.37 12.89
C ALA A 146 -3.14 8.63 11.55
N ALA A 147 -2.44 7.50 11.39
CA ALA A 147 -2.61 6.62 10.22
C ALA A 147 -4.04 6.05 10.15
N GLY A 148 -4.60 5.67 11.31
CA GLY A 148 -6.01 5.29 11.47
C GLY A 148 -6.96 6.35 10.92
N ALA A 149 -6.82 7.60 11.40
CA ALA A 149 -7.59 8.76 10.92
C ALA A 149 -7.43 8.95 9.40
N GLY A 150 -6.20 8.83 8.90
CA GLY A 150 -5.90 8.95 7.48
C GLY A 150 -6.63 7.92 6.61
N ILE A 151 -6.92 6.70 7.11
CA ILE A 151 -7.69 5.70 6.35
C ILE A 151 -9.12 6.21 6.08
N GLY A 152 -9.82 6.69 7.11
CA GLY A 152 -11.18 7.23 6.97
C GLY A 152 -11.22 8.45 6.04
N ALA A 153 -10.26 9.37 6.21
CA ALA A 153 -10.09 10.52 5.32
C ALA A 153 -9.86 10.11 3.85
N SER A 154 -9.08 9.05 3.63
CA SER A 154 -8.72 8.61 2.28
C SER A 154 -9.86 7.92 1.56
N VAL A 155 -10.73 7.20 2.27
CA VAL A 155 -11.95 6.65 1.68
C VAL A 155 -12.88 7.76 1.18
N VAL A 156 -13.02 8.85 1.94
CA VAL A 156 -13.79 10.02 1.47
C VAL A 156 -13.12 10.65 0.26
N ALA A 157 -11.80 10.86 0.29
CA ALA A 157 -11.07 11.41 -0.84
C ALA A 157 -11.22 10.54 -2.11
N LEU A 158 -11.17 9.21 -1.99
CA LEU A 158 -11.37 8.28 -3.11
C LEU A 158 -12.76 8.42 -3.75
N ASN A 159 -13.81 8.59 -2.94
CA ASN A 159 -15.17 8.85 -3.46
C ASN A 159 -15.23 10.12 -4.30
N TYR A 160 -14.63 11.22 -3.81
CA TYR A 160 -14.59 12.48 -4.56
C TYR A 160 -13.74 12.41 -5.83
N LEU A 161 -12.67 11.62 -5.81
CA LEU A 161 -11.84 11.38 -6.99
C LEU A 161 -12.54 10.48 -8.03
N ASN A 162 -13.57 9.74 -7.62
CA ASN A 162 -14.48 8.94 -8.44
C ASN A 162 -13.76 8.16 -9.55
N SER A 163 -12.88 7.25 -9.15
CA SER A 163 -12.04 6.52 -10.10
C SER A 163 -11.86 5.07 -9.69
N PHE A 164 -12.35 4.19 -10.55
CA PHE A 164 -12.34 2.73 -10.39
C PHE A 164 -10.98 2.17 -9.97
N GLN A 165 -9.89 2.68 -10.55
CA GLN A 165 -8.54 2.16 -10.27
C GLN A 165 -8.11 2.40 -8.82
N GLY A 166 -8.53 3.51 -8.20
CA GLY A 166 -8.25 3.75 -6.78
C GLY A 166 -9.08 2.86 -5.87
N ASP A 167 -10.37 2.71 -6.15
CA ASP A 167 -11.26 1.87 -5.34
C ASP A 167 -10.81 0.40 -5.33
N VAL A 168 -10.49 -0.15 -6.51
CA VAL A 168 -10.02 -1.53 -6.63
C VAL A 168 -8.66 -1.73 -5.97
N SER A 169 -7.73 -0.79 -6.14
CA SER A 169 -6.41 -0.90 -5.51
C SER A 169 -6.48 -0.75 -3.98
N ALA A 170 -7.38 0.10 -3.47
CA ALA A 170 -7.62 0.28 -2.04
C ALA A 170 -8.05 -1.03 -1.34
N LEU A 171 -8.73 -1.95 -2.04
CA LEU A 171 -9.12 -3.26 -1.48
C LEU A 171 -7.92 -4.10 -1.01
N MET A 172 -6.71 -3.84 -1.51
CA MET A 172 -5.50 -4.50 -1.01
C MET A 172 -5.23 -4.20 0.48
N ALA A 173 -5.81 -3.13 1.03
CA ALA A 173 -5.77 -2.82 2.45
C ALA A 173 -6.43 -3.92 3.30
N ILE A 174 -7.46 -4.59 2.77
CA ILE A 174 -8.14 -5.72 3.42
C ILE A 174 -7.17 -6.90 3.58
N ALA A 175 -6.31 -7.16 2.59
CA ALA A 175 -5.31 -8.22 2.69
C ALA A 175 -4.28 -7.94 3.80
N VAL A 176 -3.89 -6.68 3.99
CA VAL A 176 -2.99 -6.28 5.09
C VAL A 176 -3.66 -6.48 6.45
N LEU A 177 -4.93 -6.11 6.61
CA LEU A 177 -5.70 -6.40 7.82
C LEU A 177 -5.88 -7.90 8.04
N GLY A 178 -6.21 -8.65 6.99
CA GLY A 178 -6.31 -10.11 7.04
C GLY A 178 -5.01 -10.76 7.51
N HIS A 179 -3.87 -10.26 7.03
CA HIS A 179 -2.56 -10.69 7.51
C HIS A 179 -2.34 -10.34 9.00
N TRP A 180 -2.69 -9.13 9.43
CA TRP A 180 -2.62 -8.72 10.84
C TRP A 180 -3.48 -9.60 11.76
N VAL A 181 -4.68 -9.98 11.32
CA VAL A 181 -5.57 -10.95 12.00
C VAL A 181 -4.96 -12.36 11.99
N TRP A 182 -4.36 -12.78 10.88
CA TRP A 182 -3.80 -14.12 10.71
C TRP A 182 -2.63 -14.41 11.67
N LEU A 183 -1.84 -13.38 11.98
CA LEU A 183 -0.73 -13.47 12.94
C LEU A 183 -1.19 -13.75 14.37
N ARG A 184 -2.49 -13.65 14.66
CA ARG A 184 -3.07 -13.90 15.98
C ARG A 184 -3.31 -15.39 16.22
N GLY A 185 -3.21 -15.76 17.49
CA GLY A 185 -3.54 -17.10 17.98
C GLY A 185 -5.01 -17.45 17.69
N ARG A 186 -5.34 -18.75 17.71
CA ARG A 186 -6.72 -19.21 17.43
C ARG A 186 -7.75 -18.59 18.38
N SER A 187 -7.40 -18.44 19.67
CA SER A 187 -8.24 -17.85 20.72
C SER A 187 -8.47 -16.35 20.53
N SER A 188 -7.45 -15.60 20.10
CA SER A 188 -7.51 -14.14 19.94
C SER A 188 -7.94 -13.68 18.54
N ARG A 189 -8.11 -14.60 17.59
CA ARG A 189 -8.46 -14.29 16.20
C ARG A 189 -9.84 -13.64 16.07
N LEU A 190 -10.84 -14.09 16.82
CA LEU A 190 -12.18 -13.51 16.76
C LEU A 190 -12.20 -12.05 17.22
N ALA A 191 -11.48 -11.74 18.30
CA ALA A 191 -11.32 -10.36 18.77
C ALA A 191 -10.59 -9.51 17.73
N ALA A 192 -9.54 -10.03 17.10
CA ALA A 192 -8.84 -9.32 16.04
C ALA A 192 -9.72 -9.07 14.80
N VAL A 193 -10.57 -10.03 14.41
CA VAL A 193 -11.57 -9.81 13.35
C VAL A 193 -12.53 -8.70 13.76
N ALA A 194 -13.06 -8.72 14.97
CA ALA A 194 -13.98 -7.70 15.47
C ALA A 194 -13.33 -6.30 15.47
N ILE A 195 -12.04 -6.20 15.83
CA ILE A 195 -11.28 -4.95 15.74
C ILE A 195 -11.04 -4.53 14.29
N ALA A 196 -10.71 -5.44 13.38
CA ALA A 196 -10.43 -5.07 11.98
C ALA A 196 -11.71 -4.72 11.19
N LEU A 197 -12.86 -5.27 11.58
CA LEU A 197 -14.11 -5.20 10.83
C LEU A 197 -14.56 -3.77 10.48
N PRO A 198 -14.55 -2.78 11.40
CA PRO A 198 -14.92 -1.41 11.05
C PRO A 198 -14.09 -0.84 9.90
N VAL A 199 -12.77 -1.05 9.91
CA VAL A 199 -11.90 -0.55 8.83
C VAL A 199 -12.16 -1.30 7.52
N ILE A 200 -12.40 -2.61 7.58
CA ILE A 200 -12.76 -3.39 6.38
C ILE A 200 -14.04 -2.83 5.77
N VAL A 201 -15.09 -2.63 6.57
CA VAL A 201 -16.37 -2.07 6.12
C VAL A 201 -16.18 -0.67 5.54
N VAL A 202 -15.41 0.20 6.20
CA VAL A 202 -15.14 1.55 5.69
C VAL A 202 -14.45 1.51 4.33
N VAL A 203 -13.44 0.65 4.15
CA VAL A 203 -12.71 0.53 2.87
C VAL A 203 -13.56 -0.11 1.77
N SER A 204 -14.42 -1.09 2.08
CA SER A 204 -15.14 -1.86 1.05
C SER A 204 -16.55 -1.37 0.75
N VAL A 205 -17.27 -0.81 1.74
CA VAL A 205 -18.71 -0.51 1.61
C VAL A 205 -18.95 0.96 1.30
N VAL A 206 -18.23 1.88 1.96
CA VAL A 206 -18.45 3.32 1.78
C VAL A 206 -18.28 3.75 0.32
N PRO A 207 -17.23 3.32 -0.42
CA PRO A 207 -17.10 3.66 -1.84
C PRO A 207 -18.24 3.19 -2.75
N LEU A 208 -19.02 2.20 -2.31
CA LEU A 208 -20.11 1.61 -3.09
C LEU A 208 -21.47 2.20 -2.73
N THR A 209 -21.56 2.99 -1.67
CA THR A 209 -22.83 3.39 -1.05
C THR A 209 -23.01 4.90 -0.95
N VAL A 210 -21.96 5.69 -1.17
CA VAL A 210 -21.97 7.14 -0.94
C VAL A 210 -21.28 7.89 -2.08
N ASP A 211 -22.04 8.48 -2.99
CA ASP A 211 -21.47 9.23 -4.12
C ASP A 211 -20.94 10.62 -3.74
N SER A 212 -21.41 11.20 -2.62
CA SER A 212 -21.03 12.56 -2.19
C SER A 212 -21.01 12.67 -0.66
N PRO A 213 -19.88 12.29 -0.02
CA PRO A 213 -19.79 12.21 1.42
C PRO A 213 -19.92 13.59 2.11
N PRO A 214 -20.94 13.83 2.94
CA PRO A 214 -21.02 15.09 3.69
C PRO A 214 -19.87 15.18 4.71
N PHE A 215 -19.51 16.40 5.11
CA PHE A 215 -18.42 16.63 6.07
C PHE A 215 -18.60 15.84 7.39
N GLY A 216 -19.84 15.67 7.86
CA GLY A 216 -20.15 14.85 9.04
C GLY A 216 -19.75 13.38 8.88
N LEU A 217 -19.89 12.82 7.66
CA LEU A 217 -19.45 11.46 7.36
C LEU A 217 -17.91 11.38 7.36
N LEU A 218 -17.21 12.37 6.81
CA LEU A 218 -15.75 12.45 6.92
C LEU A 218 -15.28 12.38 8.37
N VAL A 219 -15.84 13.24 9.23
CA VAL A 219 -15.50 13.27 10.66
C VAL A 219 -15.81 11.92 11.31
N GLY A 220 -16.99 11.35 11.05
CA GLY A 220 -17.39 10.05 11.56
C GLY A 220 -16.42 8.93 11.18
N LEU A 221 -16.07 8.84 9.89
CA LEU A 221 -15.15 7.81 9.38
C LEU A 221 -13.74 7.98 9.96
N VAL A 222 -13.22 9.21 10.02
CA VAL A 222 -11.93 9.53 10.64
C VAL A 222 -11.90 9.08 12.10
N VAL A 223 -12.94 9.39 12.88
CA VAL A 223 -13.03 9.00 14.29
C VAL A 223 -13.13 7.48 14.42
N ILE A 224 -13.97 6.81 13.62
CA ILE A 224 -14.14 5.35 13.66
C ILE A 224 -12.81 4.64 13.34
N THR A 225 -12.11 5.02 12.27
CA THR A 225 -10.86 4.35 11.89
C THR A 225 -9.70 4.67 12.82
N ALA A 226 -9.63 5.90 13.36
CA ALA A 226 -8.66 6.31 14.38
C ALA A 226 -8.84 5.54 15.70
N THR A 227 -10.07 5.48 16.21
CA THR A 227 -10.41 4.74 17.45
C THR A 227 -10.15 3.24 17.28
N THR A 228 -10.49 2.68 16.12
CA THR A 228 -10.24 1.27 15.81
C THR A 228 -8.73 0.96 15.79
N SER A 229 -7.92 1.82 15.17
CA SER A 229 -6.45 1.69 15.20
C SER A 229 -5.89 1.82 16.62
N GLY A 230 -6.42 2.75 17.42
CA GLY A 230 -6.08 2.92 18.83
C GLY A 230 -6.40 1.68 19.66
N LEU A 231 -7.58 1.09 19.46
CA LEU A 231 -8.00 -0.15 20.11
C LEU A 231 -7.09 -1.33 19.73
N GLY A 232 -6.77 -1.48 18.44
CA GLY A 232 -5.81 -2.49 17.98
C GLY A 232 -4.42 -2.32 18.60
N SER A 233 -3.96 -1.07 18.73
CA SER A 233 -2.67 -0.74 19.35
C SER A 233 -2.64 -1.05 20.85
N TRP A 234 -3.72 -0.71 21.56
CA TRP A 234 -3.88 -1.04 22.98
C TRP A 234 -3.95 -2.55 23.19
N TRP A 235 -4.70 -3.25 22.35
CA TRP A 235 -4.83 -4.71 22.38
C TRP A 235 -3.47 -5.39 22.16
N ASP A 236 -2.69 -4.91 21.18
CA ASP A 236 -1.33 -5.40 20.92
C ASP A 236 -0.45 -5.31 22.17
N ARG A 237 -0.49 -4.18 22.87
CA ARG A 237 0.30 -3.96 24.09
C ARG A 237 -0.15 -4.91 25.21
N ARG A 238 -1.45 -5.01 25.46
CA ARG A 238 -2.01 -5.89 26.48
C ARG A 238 -1.64 -7.36 26.25
N ASN A 239 -1.63 -7.82 25.00
CA ASN A 239 -1.27 -9.20 24.67
C ASN A 239 0.23 -9.47 24.77
N LEU A 240 1.08 -8.45 24.54
CA LEU A 240 2.51 -8.54 24.82
C LEU A 240 2.78 -8.67 26.32
N ASP A 241 2.10 -7.86 27.15
CA ASP A 241 2.27 -7.87 28.60
C ASP A 241 1.78 -9.17 29.25
N SER A 242 0.79 -9.83 28.65
CA SER A 242 0.23 -11.11 29.11
C SER A 242 0.96 -12.36 28.58
N GLY A 243 2.00 -12.18 27.76
CA GLY A 243 2.83 -13.29 27.28
C GLY A 243 2.20 -14.16 26.19
N GLU A 244 1.10 -13.73 25.55
CA GLU A 244 0.56 -14.44 24.38
C GLU A 244 1.54 -14.35 23.20
N ALA A 245 2.12 -15.48 22.82
CA ALA A 245 3.02 -15.55 21.68
C ALA A 245 2.27 -15.26 20.37
N VAL A 246 2.45 -14.05 19.81
CA VAL A 246 2.15 -13.77 18.40
C VAL A 246 2.88 -14.83 17.57
N ARG A 247 2.20 -15.45 16.60
CA ARG A 247 2.84 -16.43 15.72
C ARG A 247 4.02 -15.73 15.04
N GLN A 248 5.24 -16.05 15.47
CA GLN A 248 6.43 -15.56 14.78
C GLN A 248 6.41 -16.20 13.39
N VAL A 249 6.37 -15.36 12.35
CA VAL A 249 6.74 -15.81 11.01
C VAL A 249 8.13 -16.43 11.15
N PRO A 250 8.35 -17.70 10.75
CA PRO A 250 9.65 -18.33 10.85
C PRO A 250 10.68 -17.38 10.21
N ARG A 251 11.67 -16.92 10.98
CA ARG A 251 12.82 -16.24 10.39
C ARG A 251 13.34 -17.20 9.32
N PRO A 252 13.55 -16.77 8.06
CA PRO A 252 14.21 -17.62 7.08
C PRO A 252 15.49 -18.09 7.75
N ALA A 253 15.57 -19.40 7.95
CA ALA A 253 16.62 -19.99 8.75
C ALA A 253 17.97 -19.46 8.25
N ARG A 254 18.83 -19.03 9.17
CA ARG A 254 20.25 -18.77 8.87
C ARG A 254 20.89 -20.12 8.52
N VAL A 255 20.59 -20.67 7.35
CA VAL A 255 21.11 -21.97 6.87
C VAL A 255 22.59 -21.89 6.49
N VAL A 256 23.22 -20.71 6.50
CA VAL A 256 24.60 -20.58 5.99
C VAL A 256 25.68 -20.63 7.08
N ALA A 257 25.33 -20.62 8.37
CA ALA A 257 26.36 -20.61 9.43
C ALA A 257 26.92 -21.99 9.82
N SER A 258 26.29 -23.10 9.41
CA SER A 258 26.76 -24.45 9.78
C SER A 258 27.65 -25.12 8.73
N LEU A 259 27.75 -24.58 7.51
CA LEU A 259 28.54 -25.18 6.42
C LEU A 259 29.97 -24.64 6.29
N VAL A 260 30.34 -23.60 7.05
CA VAL A 260 31.69 -22.99 6.98
C VAL A 260 32.65 -23.54 8.05
N ARG A 261 32.19 -24.38 8.99
CA ARG A 261 33.00 -24.79 10.16
C ARG A 261 33.73 -26.13 10.05
N ARG A 262 33.94 -26.68 8.85
CA ARG A 262 34.79 -27.86 8.65
C ARG A 262 35.67 -27.73 7.41
N ARG A 263 36.77 -26.98 7.53
CA ARG A 263 38.01 -27.29 6.81
C ARG A 263 39.12 -27.38 7.87
N PRO A 264 39.68 -28.56 8.14
CA PRO A 264 40.88 -28.68 8.95
C PRO A 264 42.03 -27.98 8.20
N TRP A 265 42.78 -27.21 8.96
CA TRP A 265 44.01 -26.57 8.52
C TRP A 265 45.00 -27.62 8.02
N ILE A 266 45.48 -27.45 6.78
CA ILE A 266 46.72 -28.08 6.32
C ILE A 266 47.80 -27.04 6.48
N ARG A 267 48.78 -27.30 7.36
CA ARG A 267 50.19 -26.87 7.32
C ARG A 267 51.01 -27.79 8.25
N PRO A 268 52.33 -27.97 8.04
CA PRO A 268 53.19 -27.43 6.99
C PRO A 268 53.35 -28.35 5.78
#